data_AF-A0A7Y3KZX9-F1
#
_entry.id   AF-A0A7Y3KZX9-F1
#
_cell.length_a   1.000
_cell.length_b   1.000
_cell.length_c   1.000
_cell.angle_alpha   90.00
_cell.angle_beta   90.00
_cell.angle_gamma   90.00
#
_symmetry.space_group_name_H-M   'P 1'
#
loop_
_entity.id
_entity.type
_entity.pdbx_description
1 polymer ?
#
loop_
_entity_poly.entity_id
_entity_poly.type
_entity_poly.pdbx_seq_one_letter_code
_entity_poly.pdbx_strand_id
1 'polypeptide(L)'
;MNKIYEYVRHPRADELRVSPPVTTRQIRRVNHPNIFVRFNARFGLKITLAVGTMWCAYVFTILALFALPSAITQGTYFVIVWLSSSFLQLVLLPIIIVGQNIQAKAADRRSEDTYKDAEAVLHEAAEIQAHLLAQDAAISDILTRLEALVPKEPV
;
A
#
# COMPACT_ATOMS: atom_id res chain seq x y z
N MET A 1 -33.13 9.97 -32.04
CA MET A 1 -32.96 9.62 -30.62
C MET A 1 -31.96 10.59 -29.99
N ASN A 2 -32.39 11.47 -29.09
CA ASN A 2 -31.48 12.35 -28.35
C ASN A 2 -30.79 11.49 -27.28
N LYS A 3 -29.45 11.48 -27.20
CA LYS A 3 -28.75 10.75 -26.12
C LYS A 3 -29.06 11.44 -24.79
N ILE A 4 -29.81 10.77 -23.92
CA ILE A 4 -30.19 11.30 -22.60
C ILE A 4 -28.98 11.32 -21.65
N TYR A 5 -27.95 10.51 -21.93
CA TYR A 5 -26.73 10.42 -21.14
C TYR A 5 -25.51 10.11 -22.03
N GLU A 6 -24.41 10.81 -21.78
CA GLU A 6 -23.11 10.55 -22.42
C GLU A 6 -22.08 10.25 -21.33
N TYR A 7 -21.63 8.99 -21.29
CA TYR A 7 -20.63 8.56 -20.32
C TYR A 7 -19.24 9.06 -20.73
N VAL A 8 -18.63 9.85 -19.86
CA VAL A 8 -17.22 10.23 -19.97
C VAL A 8 -16.43 9.42 -18.95
N ARG A 9 -15.57 8.52 -19.44
CA ARG A 9 -14.73 7.68 -18.58
C ARG A 9 -13.78 8.55 -17.76
N HIS A 10 -13.67 8.27 -16.47
CA HIS A 10 -12.75 9.00 -15.61
C HIS A 10 -11.28 8.70 -15.99
N PRO A 11 -10.39 9.70 -16.17
CA PRO A 11 -9.01 9.49 -16.63
C PRO A 11 -8.21 8.46 -15.81
N ARG A 12 -8.39 8.48 -14.49
CA ARG A 12 -7.75 7.53 -13.57
C ARG A 12 -8.11 6.06 -13.85
N ALA A 13 -9.29 5.76 -14.43
CA ALA A 13 -9.66 4.39 -14.78
C ALA A 13 -8.80 3.82 -15.92
N ASP A 14 -8.35 4.68 -16.84
CA ASP A 14 -7.42 4.30 -17.91
C ASP A 14 -5.98 4.22 -17.38
N GLU A 15 -5.59 5.12 -16.48
CA GLU A 15 -4.28 5.09 -15.82
C GLU A 15 -4.06 3.80 -15.00
N LEU A 16 -5.10 3.31 -14.31
CA LEU A 16 -5.05 2.08 -13.50
C LEU A 16 -4.80 0.82 -14.34
N ARG A 17 -5.23 0.80 -15.62
CA ARG A 17 -4.91 -0.29 -16.55
C ARG A 17 -3.43 -0.34 -16.92
N VAL A 18 -2.77 0.81 -16.91
CA VAL A 18 -1.37 0.95 -17.37
C VAL A 18 -0.39 0.88 -16.21
N SER A 19 -0.78 1.36 -15.03
CA SER A 19 0.10 1.49 -13.87
C SER A 19 -0.41 0.67 -12.68
N PRO A 20 0.28 -0.43 -12.30
CA PRO A 20 -0.03 -1.15 -11.07
C PRO A 20 0.26 -0.27 -9.84
N PRO A 21 -0.30 -0.62 -8.66
CA PRO A 21 -0.09 0.17 -7.45
C PRO A 21 1.39 0.19 -7.09
N VAL A 22 1.89 1.39 -6.78
CA VAL A 22 3.28 1.57 -6.34
C VAL A 22 3.46 0.87 -4.99
N THR A 23 4.32 -0.15 -4.97
CA THR A 23 4.64 -0.87 -3.72
C THR A 23 5.81 -0.18 -3.03
N THR A 24 5.90 -0.23 -1.70
CA THR A 24 7.05 0.29 -0.95
C THR A 24 8.37 -0.34 -1.42
N ARG A 25 8.33 -1.58 -1.92
CA ARG A 25 9.48 -2.27 -2.55
C ARG A 25 10.01 -1.54 -3.80
N GLN A 26 9.15 -0.88 -4.57
CA GLN A 26 9.52 -0.12 -5.76
C GLN A 26 10.12 1.24 -5.38
N ILE A 27 9.55 1.91 -4.38
CA ILE A 27 10.06 3.19 -3.84
C ILE A 27 11.45 3.03 -3.23
N ARG A 28 11.76 1.85 -2.66
CA ARG A 28 13.08 1.55 -2.06
C ARG A 28 14.25 1.59 -3.06
N ARG A 29 13.99 1.58 -4.37
CA ARG A 29 15.03 1.76 -5.40
C ARG A 29 15.24 3.25 -5.66
N VAL A 30 16.29 3.80 -5.06
CA VAL A 30 16.72 5.18 -5.33
C VAL A 30 17.28 5.27 -6.76
N ASN A 31 16.49 5.83 -7.67
CA ASN A 31 16.94 6.22 -9.01
C ASN A 31 17.43 7.67 -8.96
N HIS A 32 18.66 7.86 -8.52
CA HIS A 32 19.32 9.16 -8.46
C HIS A 32 20.46 9.23 -9.51
N PRO A 33 20.68 10.37 -10.20
CA PRO A 33 21.71 10.49 -11.24
C PRO A 33 23.13 10.28 -10.69
N ASN A 34 23.37 10.63 -9.42
CA ASN A 34 24.65 10.45 -8.76
C ASN A 34 24.88 8.99 -8.28
N ILE A 35 25.97 8.39 -8.74
CA ILE A 35 26.38 7.00 -8.44
C ILE A 35 26.62 6.80 -6.94
N PHE A 36 27.23 7.76 -6.24
CA PHE A 36 27.51 7.66 -4.81
C PHE A 36 26.24 7.59 -3.97
N VAL A 37 25.19 8.33 -4.35
CA VAL A 37 23.89 8.30 -3.67
C VAL A 37 23.24 6.92 -3.80
N ARG A 38 23.31 6.31 -4.98
CA ARG A 38 22.77 4.95 -5.21
C ARG A 38 23.55 3.90 -4.41
N PHE A 39 24.87 4.04 -4.31
CA PHE A 39 25.70 3.15 -3.51
C PHE A 39 25.37 3.27 -2.02
N ASN A 40 25.37 4.50 -1.48
CA ASN A 40 25.05 4.76 -0.08
C ASN A 40 23.64 4.28 0.28
N ALA A 41 22.65 4.48 -0.60
CA ALA A 41 21.30 3.98 -0.40
C ALA A 41 21.24 2.45 -0.31
N ARG A 42 21.97 1.74 -1.18
CA ARG A 42 22.04 0.27 -1.14
C ARG A 42 22.75 -0.24 0.11
N PHE A 43 23.86 0.39 0.47
CA PHE A 43 24.66 0.00 1.63
C PHE A 43 23.90 0.29 2.94
N GLY A 44 23.35 1.50 3.08
CA GLY A 44 22.51 1.89 4.20
C GLY A 44 21.32 0.94 4.34
N LEU A 45 20.62 0.64 3.25
CA LEU A 45 19.51 -0.32 3.27
C LEU A 45 19.94 -1.70 3.77
N LYS A 46 21.09 -2.21 3.33
CA LYS A 46 21.61 -3.51 3.81
C LYS A 46 21.86 -3.50 5.31
N ILE A 47 22.49 -2.44 5.84
CA ILE A 47 22.74 -2.31 7.27
C ILE A 47 21.43 -2.21 8.05
N THR A 48 20.52 -1.33 7.62
CA THR A 48 19.24 -1.13 8.31
C THR A 48 18.39 -2.39 8.30
N LEU A 49 18.44 -3.19 7.22
CA LEU A 49 17.75 -4.48 7.18
C LEU A 49 18.41 -5.52 8.09
N ALA A 50 19.73 -5.54 8.20
CA ALA A 50 20.44 -6.45 9.10
C ALA A 50 20.16 -6.10 10.58
N VAL A 51 20.32 -4.83 10.95
CA VAL A 51 20.07 -4.31 12.31
C VAL A 51 18.58 -4.38 12.66
N GLY A 52 17.70 -4.22 11.67
CA GLY A 52 16.24 -4.32 11.80
C GLY A 52 15.71 -5.75 11.87
N THR A 53 16.47 -6.68 12.44
CA THR A 53 16.03 -8.06 12.71
C THR A 53 15.86 -8.30 14.21
N MET A 54 14.94 -9.20 14.59
CA MET A 54 14.78 -9.60 16.00
C MET A 54 16.05 -10.24 16.57
N TRP A 55 16.82 -10.94 15.72
CA TRP A 55 18.11 -11.50 16.10
C TRP A 55 19.10 -10.44 16.57
N CYS A 56 19.19 -9.29 15.90
CA CYS A 56 20.03 -8.18 16.36
C CYS A 56 19.59 -7.65 17.73
N ALA A 57 18.28 -7.56 18.00
CA ALA A 57 17.78 -7.17 19.31
C ALA A 57 18.22 -8.14 20.42
N TYR A 58 18.21 -9.45 20.14
CA TYR A 58 18.68 -10.46 21.09
C TYR A 58 20.19 -10.38 21.32
N VAL A 59 20.99 -10.22 20.25
CA VAL A 59 22.44 -10.05 20.36
C VAL A 59 22.79 -8.79 21.16
N PHE A 60 22.11 -7.67 20.90
CA PHE A 60 22.32 -6.42 21.63
C PHE A 60 21.89 -6.50 23.09
N THR A 61 20.81 -7.22 23.39
CA THR A 61 20.41 -7.53 24.77
C THR A 61 21.52 -8.28 25.49
N ILE A 62 22.08 -9.32 24.87
CA ILE A 62 23.20 -10.09 25.45
C ILE A 62 24.42 -9.20 25.66
N LEU A 63 24.80 -8.40 24.66
CA LEU A 63 25.92 -7.46 24.76
C LEU A 63 25.72 -6.43 25.89
N ALA A 64 24.51 -5.90 26.04
CA ALA A 64 24.21 -4.97 27.13
C ALA A 64 24.35 -5.66 28.50
N LEU A 65 23.92 -6.92 28.64
CA LEU A 65 24.03 -7.70 29.87
C LEU A 65 25.48 -7.94 30.30
N PHE A 66 26.45 -7.98 29.37
CA PHE A 66 27.88 -8.07 29.75
C PHE A 66 28.36 -6.85 30.56
N ALA A 67 27.75 -5.67 30.39
CA ALA A 67 28.09 -4.48 31.16
C ALA A 67 27.34 -4.37 32.50
N LEU A 68 26.33 -5.21 32.73
CA LEU A 68 25.50 -5.18 33.95
C LEU A 68 26.30 -5.47 35.24
N PRO A 69 27.18 -6.49 35.32
CA PRO A 69 27.93 -6.76 36.55
C PRO A 69 28.76 -5.55 37.00
N SER A 70 29.39 -4.85 36.06
CA SER A 70 30.15 -3.63 36.34
C SER A 70 29.25 -2.53 36.92
N ALA A 71 28.06 -2.32 36.35
CA ALA A 71 27.11 -1.34 36.88
C ALA A 71 26.63 -1.68 38.29
N ILE A 72 26.39 -2.96 38.59
CA ILE A 72 25.98 -3.44 39.92
C ILE A 72 27.08 -3.15 40.95
N THR A 73 28.34 -3.42 40.63
CA THR A 73 29.46 -3.19 41.56
C THR A 73 29.65 -1.72 41.92
N GLN A 74 29.23 -0.79 41.05
CA GLN A 74 29.34 0.65 41.27
C GLN A 74 28.16 1.24 42.06
N GLY A 75 27.06 0.49 42.21
CA GLY A 75 25.88 0.87 43.01
C GLY A 75 24.65 1.26 42.20
N THR A 76 23.52 1.50 42.90
CA THR A 76 22.18 1.65 42.31
C THR A 76 22.08 2.75 41.25
N TYR A 77 22.77 3.87 41.44
CA TYR A 77 22.78 4.97 40.46
C TYR A 77 23.31 4.50 39.09
N PHE A 78 24.41 3.76 39.08
CA PHE A 78 25.02 3.26 37.85
C PHE A 78 24.16 2.20 37.17
N VAL A 79 23.40 1.40 37.92
CA VAL A 79 22.43 0.45 37.36
C VAL A 79 21.31 1.18 36.61
N ILE A 80 20.77 2.27 37.18
CA ILE A 80 19.72 3.07 36.53
C ILE A 80 20.26 3.74 35.26
N VAL A 81 21.48 4.28 35.30
CA VAL A 81 22.14 4.88 34.14
C VAL A 81 22.40 3.83 33.05
N TRP A 82 22.91 2.66 33.42
CA TRP A 82 23.12 1.54 32.48
C TRP A 82 21.80 1.09 31.84
N LEU A 83 20.72 0.97 32.63
CA LEU A 83 19.42 0.53 32.13
C LEU A 83 18.83 1.54 31.14
N SER A 84 18.79 2.81 31.52
CA SER A 84 18.16 3.88 30.73
C SER A 84 18.96 4.25 29.47
N SER A 85 20.29 4.25 29.56
CA SER A 85 21.16 4.66 28.47
C SER A 85 21.69 3.46 27.69
N SER A 86 22.49 2.59 28.31
CA SER A 86 23.17 1.52 27.57
C SER A 86 22.24 0.40 27.12
N PHE A 87 21.32 -0.05 27.98
CA PHE A 87 20.43 -1.17 27.68
C PHE A 87 19.27 -0.74 26.78
N LEU A 88 18.43 0.18 27.25
CA LEU A 88 17.25 0.60 26.51
C LEU A 88 17.63 1.20 25.15
N GLN A 89 18.60 2.11 25.07
CA GLN A 89 18.93 2.75 23.80
C GLN A 89 19.49 1.76 22.77
N LEU A 90 20.35 0.83 23.19
CA LEU A 90 20.94 -0.17 22.30
C LEU A 90 19.88 -1.14 21.76
N VAL A 91 18.99 -1.62 22.63
CA VAL A 91 18.00 -2.65 22.29
C VAL A 91 16.78 -2.07 21.57
N LEU A 92 16.38 -0.84 21.91
CA LEU A 92 15.19 -0.19 21.35
C LEU A 92 15.35 0.09 19.85
N LEU A 93 16.56 0.41 19.37
CA LEU A 93 16.81 0.73 17.96
C LEU A 93 16.42 -0.42 17.00
N PRO A 94 16.95 -1.65 17.12
CA PRO A 94 16.48 -2.80 16.34
C PRO A 94 14.98 -3.05 16.44
N ILE A 95 14.42 -2.98 17.66
CA ILE A 95 13.00 -3.28 17.91
C ILE A 95 12.09 -2.28 17.18
N ILE A 96 12.42 -0.98 17.24
CA ILE A 96 11.68 0.05 16.50
C ILE A 96 11.74 -0.24 15.00
N ILE A 97 12.92 -0.55 14.45
CA ILE A 97 13.08 -0.82 13.02
C ILE A 97 12.28 -2.06 12.60
N VAL A 98 12.28 -3.13 13.41
CA VAL A 98 11.44 -4.31 13.16
C VAL A 98 9.96 -3.93 13.16
N GLY A 99 9.51 -3.18 14.17
CA GLY A 99 8.13 -2.72 14.27
C GLY A 99 7.70 -1.87 13.07
N GLN A 100 8.57 -0.99 12.59
CA GLN A 100 8.35 -0.19 11.39
C GLN A 100 8.30 -1.05 10.12
N ASN A 101 9.20 -2.03 9.97
CA ASN A 101 9.19 -2.94 8.82
C ASN A 101 7.91 -3.78 8.76
N ILE A 102 7.39 -4.24 9.91
CA ILE A 102 6.12 -4.97 10.00
C ILE A 102 4.96 -4.06 9.60
N GLN A 103 4.89 -2.85 10.14
CA GLN A 103 3.84 -1.88 9.80
C GLN A 103 3.87 -1.49 8.31
N ALA A 104 5.06 -1.27 7.73
CA ALA A 104 5.21 -0.98 6.31
C ALA A 104 4.71 -2.14 5.43
N LYS A 105 5.03 -3.39 5.79
CA LYS A 105 4.55 -4.57 5.07
C LYS A 105 3.02 -4.73 5.16
N ALA A 106 2.43 -4.44 6.33
CA ALA A 106 0.99 -4.46 6.51
C ALA A 106 0.29 -3.33 5.73
N ALA A 107 0.91 -2.15 5.65
CA ALA A 107 0.43 -1.05 4.82
C ALA A 107 0.49 -1.42 3.33
N ASP A 108 1.60 -1.99 2.84
CA ASP A 108 1.72 -2.48 1.47
C ASP A 108 0.62 -3.46 1.11
N ARG A 109 0.35 -4.44 1.99
CA ARG A 109 -0.71 -5.42 1.75
C ARG A 109 -2.09 -4.78 1.67
N ARG A 110 -2.42 -3.88 2.61
CA ARG A 110 -3.69 -3.15 2.57
C ARG A 110 -3.83 -2.31 1.29
N SER A 111 -2.76 -1.67 0.83
CA SER A 111 -2.76 -0.92 -0.42
C SER A 111 -2.96 -1.81 -1.63
N GLU A 112 -2.35 -3.00 -1.65
CA GLU A 112 -2.57 -4.00 -2.70
C GLU A 112 -4.01 -4.51 -2.72
N ASP A 113 -4.57 -4.84 -1.56
CA ASP A 113 -5.95 -5.31 -1.44
C ASP A 113 -6.93 -4.20 -1.87
N THR A 114 -6.71 -2.94 -1.44
CA THR A 114 -7.53 -1.78 -1.85
C THR A 114 -7.49 -1.57 -3.37
N TYR A 115 -6.33 -1.78 -4.01
CA TYR A 115 -6.22 -1.67 -5.46
C TYR A 115 -7.06 -2.75 -6.17
N LYS A 116 -6.98 -4.00 -5.70
CA LYS A 116 -7.76 -5.12 -6.27
C LYS A 116 -9.27 -4.92 -6.09
N ASP A 117 -9.68 -4.43 -4.92
CA ASP A 117 -11.08 -4.11 -4.66
C ASP A 117 -11.57 -3.01 -5.61
N ALA A 118 -10.77 -1.96 -5.83
CA ALA A 118 -11.09 -0.90 -6.78
C ALA A 118 -11.18 -1.41 -8.23
N GLU A 119 -10.28 -2.31 -8.63
CA GLU A 119 -10.32 -2.96 -9.94
C GLU A 119 -11.59 -3.78 -10.13
N ALA A 120 -11.97 -4.58 -9.12
CA ALA A 120 -13.21 -5.36 -9.15
C ALA A 120 -14.45 -4.48 -9.27
N VAL A 121 -14.53 -3.39 -8.48
CA VAL A 121 -15.65 -2.43 -8.55
C VAL A 121 -15.73 -1.78 -9.93
N LEU A 122 -14.59 -1.39 -10.53
CA LEU A 122 -14.56 -0.81 -11.88
C LEU A 122 -15.02 -1.81 -12.94
N HIS A 123 -14.67 -3.08 -12.79
CA HIS A 123 -15.12 -4.14 -13.68
C HIS A 123 -16.64 -4.34 -13.58
N GLU A 124 -17.18 -4.50 -12.37
CA GLU A 124 -18.62 -4.64 -12.14
C GLU A 124 -19.41 -3.42 -12.64
N ALA A 125 -18.89 -2.21 -12.43
CA ALA A 125 -19.51 -1.00 -12.96
C ALA A 125 -19.58 -0.99 -14.50
N ALA A 126 -18.56 -1.52 -15.19
CA ALA A 126 -18.55 -1.64 -16.63
C ALA A 126 -19.57 -2.67 -17.13
N GLU A 127 -19.72 -3.80 -16.44
CA GLU A 127 -20.74 -4.82 -16.74
C GLU A 127 -22.16 -4.28 -16.53
N ILE A 128 -22.40 -3.54 -15.44
CA ILE A 128 -23.69 -2.86 -15.20
C ILE A 128 -24.00 -1.90 -16.36
N GLN A 129 -23.01 -1.13 -16.81
CA GLN A 129 -23.21 -0.21 -17.93
C GLN A 129 -23.54 -0.94 -19.23
N ALA A 130 -22.84 -2.04 -19.53
CA ALA A 130 -23.14 -2.88 -20.70
C ALA A 130 -24.57 -3.46 -20.63
N HIS A 131 -24.97 -3.88 -19.43
CA HIS A 131 -26.32 -4.40 -19.20
C HIS A 131 -27.40 -3.31 -19.38
N LEU A 132 -27.17 -2.08 -18.90
CA LEU A 132 -28.08 -0.95 -19.10
C LEU A 132 -28.24 -0.60 -20.58
N LEU A 133 -27.14 -0.61 -21.36
CA LEU A 133 -27.21 -0.38 -22.81
C LEU A 133 -28.02 -1.47 -23.53
N ALA A 134 -27.91 -2.72 -23.10
CA ALA A 134 -28.72 -3.82 -23.63
C ALA A 134 -30.21 -3.64 -23.28
N GLN A 135 -30.52 -3.15 -22.06
CA GLN A 135 -31.89 -2.82 -21.66
C GLN A 135 -32.46 -1.67 -22.49
N ASP A 136 -31.70 -0.58 -22.70
CA ASP A 136 -32.12 0.55 -23.52
C ASP A 136 -32.45 0.12 -24.96
N ALA A 137 -31.67 -0.80 -25.52
CA ALA A 137 -31.94 -1.37 -26.84
C ALA A 137 -33.25 -2.19 -26.86
N ALA A 138 -33.49 -3.02 -25.84
CA ALA A 138 -34.72 -3.81 -25.72
C ALA A 138 -35.95 -2.91 -25.54
N ILE A 139 -35.85 -1.86 -24.70
CA ILE A 139 -36.92 -0.87 -24.51
C ILE A 139 -37.21 -0.14 -25.83
N SER A 140 -36.18 0.24 -26.58
CA SER A 140 -36.34 0.89 -27.88
C SER A 140 -37.06 -0.01 -28.90
N ASP A 141 -36.76 -1.32 -28.91
CA ASP A 141 -37.48 -2.30 -29.76
C ASP A 141 -38.96 -2.41 -29.36
N ILE A 142 -39.24 -2.51 -28.05
CA ILE A 142 -40.63 -2.56 -27.53
C ILE A 142 -41.40 -1.29 -27.93
N LEU A 143 -40.81 -0.11 -27.75
CA LEU A 143 -41.43 1.16 -28.15
C LEU A 143 -41.75 1.19 -29.64
N THR A 144 -40.82 0.74 -30.49
CA THR A 144 -41.02 0.66 -31.94
C THR A 144 -42.18 -0.26 -32.30
N ARG A 145 -42.29 -1.42 -31.63
CA ARG A 145 -43.41 -2.35 -31.84
C ARG A 145 -44.74 -1.77 -31.37
N LEU A 146 -44.76 -1.06 -30.24
CA LEU A 146 -45.97 -0.40 -29.74
C LEU A 146 -46.44 0.70 -30.70
N GLU A 147 -45.53 1.54 -31.20
CA GLU A 147 -45.86 2.56 -32.21
C GLU A 147 -46.46 1.96 -33.48
N ALA A 148 -45.99 0.79 -33.91
CA ALA A 148 -46.55 0.06 -35.06
C ALA A 148 -47.96 -0.50 -34.82
N LEU A 149 -48.35 -0.74 -33.57
CA LEU A 149 -49.67 -1.24 -33.18
C LEU A 149 -50.70 -0.13 -32.92
N VAL A 150 -50.25 1.12 -32.73
CA VAL A 150 -51.14 2.27 -32.61
C VAL A 150 -51.69 2.61 -34.01
N PRO A 151 -53.01 2.52 -34.25
CA PRO A 151 -53.58 2.93 -35.52
C PRO A 151 -53.28 4.42 -35.73
N LYS A 152 -52.76 4.80 -36.91
CA LYS A 152 -52.75 6.21 -37.30
C LYS A 152 -54.21 6.66 -37.37
N GLU A 153 -54.64 7.51 -36.45
CA GLU A 153 -55.93 8.19 -36.57
C GLU A 153 -55.96 8.88 -37.95
N PRO A 154 -56.97 8.62 -38.79
CA PRO A 154 -57.13 9.35 -40.03
C PRO A 154 -57.46 10.79 -39.68
N VAL A 155 -56.57 11.69 -40.11
CA VAL A 155 -56.74 13.16 -40.10
C VAL A 155 -58.00 13.55 -40.86
#